data_AF-A0A7S3FR80-F1
#
_entry.id   AF-A0A7S3FR80-F1
#
_cell.length_a   1.000
_cell.length_b   1.000
_cell.length_c   1.000
_cell.angle_alpha   90.00
_cell.angle_beta   90.00
_cell.angle_gamma   90.00
#
_symmetry.space_group_name_H-M   'P 1'
#
loop_
_entity.id
_entity.type
_entity.pdbx_description
1 polymer ?
#
loop_
_entity_poly.entity_id
_entity_poly.type
_entity_poly.pdbx_seq_one_letter_code
_entity_poly.pdbx_strand_id
1 'polypeptide(L)'
;RQVDEMARGAGEPSAKRAKVDEAKEEEDPLVRRKEEVVRLLERARKGKDNARAKEELLTLCARLEAKNEKLLRRLPPELWQKILDENVQQNDLLALAMTCRFFREKQKDLGKKVETNLNFDSLLDLRKSGKVASHSLGWFRWVCDTFEFRPGLEWSWERVKGAVYEGNLVNYAAFQGSVEILRWLMEEKGWQPAADTGWWAGMGGSVEVLEYLLESGSEFDRNVCMGAAIGGRLEALKFLRGLDPPCPWDEWTC
;
A
#
# COMPACT_ATOMS: atom_id res chain seq x y z
N ARG A 1 75.78 -32.87 36.55
CA ARG A 1 74.62 -33.62 37.08
C ARG A 1 73.39 -32.88 36.60
N GLN A 2 72.93 -33.23 35.41
CA GLN A 2 71.73 -34.05 35.11
C GLN A 2 70.56 -33.11 34.80
N VAL A 3 70.35 -32.76 33.53
CA VAL A 3 69.45 -33.35 32.48
C VAL A 3 67.96 -33.17 32.80
N ASP A 4 67.21 -32.88 31.71
CA ASP A 4 65.75 -32.87 31.52
C ASP A 4 65.12 -31.45 31.47
N GLU A 5 64.36 -31.04 30.46
CA GLU A 5 63.73 -31.77 29.36
C GLU A 5 63.29 -30.79 28.24
N MET A 6 63.64 -31.15 27.01
CA MET A 6 62.87 -31.07 25.75
C MET A 6 62.04 -29.82 25.35
N ALA A 7 62.40 -29.32 24.15
CA ALA A 7 61.53 -29.08 22.98
C ALA A 7 60.66 -27.79 22.99
N ARG A 8 60.48 -27.00 21.92
CA ARG A 8 60.84 -26.96 20.48
C ARG A 8 61.07 -25.46 20.16
N GLY A 9 61.99 -25.05 19.29
CA GLY A 9 61.87 -25.21 17.84
C GLY A 9 60.98 -24.12 17.22
N ALA A 10 61.63 -23.00 16.85
CA ALA A 10 61.44 -22.18 15.65
C ALA A 10 60.06 -21.55 15.30
N GLY A 11 60.10 -20.23 15.09
CA GLY A 11 59.53 -19.63 13.88
C GLY A 11 58.14 -18.99 14.02
N GLU A 12 58.10 -17.76 14.52
CA GLU A 12 57.23 -16.74 13.91
C GLU A 12 57.85 -16.32 12.54
N PRO A 13 57.09 -15.81 11.55
CA PRO A 13 55.87 -15.04 11.73
C PRO A 13 54.74 -15.30 10.70
N SER A 14 53.61 -14.62 10.94
CA SER A 14 52.62 -14.21 9.95
C SER A 14 51.43 -15.14 9.70
N ALA A 15 50.30 -14.52 9.32
CA ALA A 15 48.99 -15.11 9.00
C ALA A 15 47.98 -15.35 10.14
N LYS A 16 47.76 -14.34 11.00
CA LYS A 16 46.46 -14.17 11.68
C LYS A 16 45.98 -12.72 11.63
N ARG A 17 45.91 -12.14 10.43
CA ARG A 17 44.89 -11.13 10.15
C ARG A 17 43.67 -11.92 9.70
N ALA A 18 42.88 -12.31 10.70
CA ALA A 18 41.63 -13.02 10.50
C ALA A 18 40.83 -12.26 9.43
N LYS A 19 40.47 -13.01 8.39
CA LYS A 19 39.42 -12.63 7.45
C LYS A 19 38.19 -12.28 8.26
N VAL A 20 37.98 -10.99 8.47
CA VAL A 20 36.63 -10.45 8.54
C VAL A 20 36.19 -10.47 7.08
N ASP A 21 35.78 -11.66 6.63
CA ASP A 21 34.95 -11.78 5.45
C ASP A 21 33.64 -11.10 5.85
N GLU A 22 33.58 -9.79 5.59
CA GLU A 22 32.34 -9.05 5.45
C GLU A 22 31.54 -9.82 4.41
N ALA A 23 30.65 -10.69 4.89
CA ALA A 23 29.48 -11.10 4.13
C ALA A 23 28.69 -9.81 3.86
N LYS A 24 29.07 -9.10 2.79
CA LYS A 24 28.21 -8.12 2.16
C LYS A 24 26.97 -8.90 1.78
N GLU A 25 25.89 -8.71 2.55
CA GLU A 25 24.55 -9.09 2.12
C GLU A 25 24.40 -8.57 0.69
N GLU A 26 24.40 -9.49 -0.26
CA GLU A 26 24.31 -9.18 -1.68
C GLU A 26 22.88 -8.66 -1.89
N GLU A 27 22.70 -7.34 -1.86
CA GLU A 27 21.41 -6.67 -2.00
C GLU A 27 20.58 -7.32 -3.13
N ASP A 28 19.31 -7.59 -2.83
CA ASP A 28 18.37 -8.20 -3.78
C ASP A 28 18.46 -7.45 -5.14
N PRO A 29 18.73 -8.15 -6.25
CA PRO A 29 18.79 -7.56 -7.58
C PRO A 29 17.56 -6.73 -7.96
N LEU A 30 16.39 -6.96 -7.35
CA LEU A 30 15.19 -6.15 -7.52
C LEU A 30 15.24 -4.84 -6.73
N VAL A 31 15.75 -4.86 -5.50
CA VAL A 31 15.95 -3.67 -4.67
C VAL A 31 16.93 -2.72 -5.36
N ARG A 32 18.07 -3.24 -5.82
CA ARG A 32 19.07 -2.46 -6.56
C ARG A 32 18.50 -1.82 -7.84
N ARG A 33 17.66 -2.56 -8.57
CA ARG A 33 16.97 -2.03 -9.78
C ARG A 33 15.98 -0.92 -9.43
N LYS A 34 15.21 -1.10 -8.36
CA LYS A 34 14.27 -0.08 -7.88
C LYS A 34 15.01 1.22 -7.56
N GLU A 35 16.11 1.13 -6.83
CA GLU A 35 16.91 2.30 -6.45
C GLU A 35 17.52 3.03 -7.64
N GLU A 36 18.02 2.30 -8.65
CA GLU A 36 18.56 2.88 -9.88
C GLU A 36 17.49 3.69 -10.63
N VAL A 37 16.28 3.13 -10.76
CA VAL A 37 15.13 3.79 -11.41
C VAL A 37 14.71 5.02 -10.62
N VAL A 38 14.57 4.92 -9.29
CA VAL A 38 14.19 6.05 -8.42
C VAL A 38 15.21 7.18 -8.50
N ARG A 39 16.51 6.86 -8.48
CA ARG A 39 17.59 7.86 -8.58
C ARG A 39 17.53 8.64 -9.90
N LEU A 40 17.31 7.95 -11.02
CA LEU A 40 17.19 8.61 -12.33
C LEU A 40 15.89 9.42 -12.44
N LEU A 41 14.78 8.91 -11.90
CA LEU A 41 13.51 9.64 -11.80
C LEU A 41 13.67 10.96 -11.04
N GLU A 42 14.29 10.93 -9.87
CA GLU A 42 14.52 12.15 -9.08
C GLU A 42 15.39 13.16 -9.80
N ARG A 43 16.47 12.69 -10.47
CA ARG A 43 17.35 13.54 -11.27
C ARG A 43 16.60 14.18 -12.46
N ALA A 44 15.72 13.42 -13.10
CA ALA A 44 14.83 13.94 -14.15
C ALA A 44 13.78 14.92 -13.59
N ARG A 45 13.35 14.78 -12.33
CA ARG A 45 12.35 15.69 -11.72
C ARG A 45 12.96 17.04 -11.30
N LYS A 46 14.21 17.04 -10.80
CA LYS A 46 14.85 18.20 -10.14
C LYS A 46 15.80 19.04 -11.02
N GLY A 47 16.18 18.58 -12.22
CA GLY A 47 17.26 19.20 -13.02
C GLY A 47 16.83 20.29 -14.02
N LYS A 48 17.61 21.38 -14.12
CA LYS A 48 17.54 22.37 -15.21
C LYS A 48 17.91 21.79 -16.59
N ASP A 49 18.64 20.67 -16.63
CA ASP A 49 19.09 19.97 -17.84
C ASP A 49 18.46 18.56 -17.94
N ASN A 50 17.12 18.55 -17.97
CA ASN A 50 16.28 17.37 -17.76
C ASN A 50 16.31 16.36 -18.94
N ALA A 51 16.64 16.81 -20.15
CA ALA A 51 16.50 16.00 -21.37
C ALA A 51 17.35 14.72 -21.33
N ARG A 52 18.63 14.82 -20.97
CA ARG A 52 19.54 13.67 -20.89
C ARG A 52 19.17 12.69 -19.79
N ALA A 53 18.74 13.18 -18.63
CA ALA A 53 18.29 12.32 -17.52
C ALA A 53 17.01 11.55 -17.89
N LYS A 54 16.08 12.20 -18.60
CA LYS A 54 14.89 11.55 -19.17
C LYS A 54 15.26 10.48 -20.19
N GLU A 55 16.20 10.76 -21.08
CA GLU A 55 16.63 9.80 -22.08
C GLU A 55 17.33 8.58 -21.47
N GLU A 56 18.21 8.78 -20.48
CA GLU A 56 18.83 7.71 -19.69
C GLU A 56 17.76 6.86 -18.97
N LEU A 57 16.76 7.51 -18.36
CA LEU A 57 15.65 6.83 -17.70
C LEU A 57 14.81 6.02 -18.70
N LEU A 58 14.43 6.60 -19.84
CA LEU A 58 13.66 5.91 -20.88
C LEU A 58 14.42 4.70 -21.42
N THR A 59 15.74 4.83 -21.62
CA THR A 59 16.60 3.75 -22.08
C THR A 59 16.67 2.62 -21.04
N LEU A 60 16.82 2.96 -19.75
CA LEU A 60 16.80 1.99 -18.66
C LEU A 60 15.45 1.26 -18.59
N CYS A 61 14.34 2.00 -18.63
CA CYS A 61 12.99 1.45 -18.62
C CYS A 61 12.78 0.50 -19.82
N ALA A 62 13.16 0.89 -21.03
CA ALA A 62 13.05 0.04 -22.22
C ALA A 62 13.86 -1.26 -22.09
N ARG A 63 15.08 -1.18 -21.54
CA ARG A 63 15.92 -2.36 -21.28
C ARG A 63 15.29 -3.29 -20.24
N LEU A 64 14.75 -2.73 -19.15
CA LEU A 64 14.08 -3.50 -18.10
C LEU A 64 12.78 -4.14 -18.61
N GLU A 65 11.99 -3.41 -19.38
CA GLU A 65 10.77 -3.93 -20.01
C GLU A 65 11.08 -5.07 -20.97
N ALA A 66 12.09 -4.93 -21.84
CA ALA A 66 12.49 -6.01 -22.75
C ALA A 66 12.95 -7.28 -21.99
N LYS A 67 13.59 -7.12 -20.83
CA LYS A 67 13.96 -8.24 -19.96
C LYS A 67 12.73 -8.87 -19.30
N ASN A 68 11.81 -8.05 -18.78
CA ASN A 68 10.57 -8.51 -18.15
C ASN A 68 9.66 -9.22 -19.15
N GLU A 69 9.52 -8.68 -20.36
CA GLU A 69 8.69 -9.25 -21.41
C GLU A 69 9.14 -10.66 -21.80
N LYS A 70 10.45 -10.92 -21.87
CA LYS A 70 10.99 -12.29 -22.07
C LYS A 70 10.55 -13.26 -20.99
N LEU A 71 10.42 -12.80 -19.75
CA LEU A 71 9.97 -13.63 -18.62
C LEU A 71 8.45 -13.79 -18.62
N LEU A 72 7.70 -12.71 -18.87
CA LEU A 72 6.24 -12.69 -18.85
C LEU A 72 5.63 -13.51 -20.00
N ARG A 73 6.28 -13.55 -21.15
CA ARG A 73 5.87 -14.39 -22.30
C ARG A 73 6.09 -15.90 -22.09
N ARG A 74 6.67 -16.34 -20.96
CA ARG A 74 6.81 -17.77 -20.65
C ARG A 74 5.49 -18.43 -20.25
N LEU A 75 4.55 -17.64 -19.73
CA LEU A 75 3.23 -18.10 -19.35
C LEU A 75 2.28 -18.02 -20.57
N PRO A 76 1.55 -19.11 -20.89
CA PRO A 76 0.49 -19.10 -21.90
C PRO A 76 -0.56 -18.00 -21.69
N PRO A 77 -1.16 -17.45 -22.76
CA PRO A 77 -2.18 -16.40 -22.67
C PRO A 77 -3.36 -16.77 -21.77
N GLU A 78 -3.77 -18.03 -21.75
CA GLU A 78 -4.91 -18.54 -20.98
C GLU A 78 -4.63 -18.47 -19.47
N LEU A 79 -3.38 -18.71 -19.05
CA LEU A 79 -2.98 -18.56 -17.66
C LEU A 79 -2.94 -17.09 -17.23
N TRP A 80 -2.50 -16.20 -18.12
CA TRP A 80 -2.57 -14.76 -17.83
C TRP A 80 -4.01 -14.27 -17.70
N GLN A 81 -4.91 -14.74 -18.56
CA GLN A 81 -6.33 -14.43 -18.44
C GLN A 81 -6.88 -14.91 -17.09
N LYS A 82 -6.58 -16.16 -16.69
CA LYS A 82 -6.99 -16.68 -15.39
C LYS A 82 -6.44 -15.86 -14.21
N ILE A 83 -5.14 -15.52 -14.24
CA ILE A 83 -4.52 -14.68 -13.21
C ILE A 83 -5.23 -13.32 -13.10
N LEU A 84 -5.49 -12.67 -14.23
CA LEU A 84 -6.07 -11.33 -14.25
C LEU A 84 -7.58 -11.33 -13.99
N ASP A 85 -8.30 -12.41 -14.32
CA ASP A 85 -9.75 -12.56 -14.11
C ASP A 85 -10.10 -13.04 -12.71
N GLU A 86 -9.34 -13.99 -12.17
CA GLU A 86 -9.65 -14.61 -10.88
C GLU A 86 -8.88 -14.01 -9.72
N ASN A 87 -7.61 -13.61 -9.93
CA ASN A 87 -6.70 -13.26 -8.83
C ASN A 87 -6.40 -11.77 -8.70
N VAL A 88 -6.67 -10.96 -9.74
CA VAL A 88 -6.49 -9.50 -9.68
C VAL A 88 -7.85 -8.83 -9.61
N GLN A 89 -8.13 -8.19 -8.47
CA GLN A 89 -9.37 -7.46 -8.30
C GLN A 89 -9.46 -6.31 -9.31
N GLN A 90 -10.66 -5.97 -9.77
CA GLN A 90 -10.92 -4.84 -10.70
C GLN A 90 -10.26 -3.54 -10.24
N ASN A 91 -10.16 -3.39 -8.93
CA ASN A 91 -9.66 -2.25 -8.21
C ASN A 91 -8.11 -2.20 -8.13
N ASP A 92 -7.42 -3.35 -8.30
CA ASP A 92 -5.95 -3.46 -8.41
C ASP A 92 -5.45 -3.39 -9.86
N LEU A 93 -6.34 -3.57 -10.84
CA LEU A 93 -6.01 -3.58 -12.27
C LEU A 93 -5.40 -2.25 -12.75
N LEU A 94 -5.82 -1.11 -12.20
CA LEU A 94 -5.18 0.17 -12.49
C LEU A 94 -3.69 0.14 -12.11
N ALA A 95 -3.39 -0.27 -10.87
CA ALA A 95 -2.03 -0.33 -10.37
C ALA A 95 -1.19 -1.29 -11.22
N LEU A 96 -1.71 -2.49 -11.51
CA LEU A 96 -1.03 -3.47 -12.35
C LEU A 96 -0.77 -2.93 -13.76
N ALA A 97 -1.77 -2.33 -14.40
CA ALA A 97 -1.66 -1.77 -15.75
C ALA A 97 -0.69 -0.58 -15.82
N MET A 98 -0.40 0.08 -14.70
CA MET A 98 0.59 1.16 -14.61
C MET A 98 2.03 0.68 -14.41
N THR A 99 2.25 -0.61 -14.12
CA THR A 99 3.61 -1.12 -13.86
C THR A 99 4.46 -1.31 -15.12
N CYS A 100 3.89 -1.78 -16.24
CA CYS A 100 4.62 -1.93 -17.51
C CYS A 100 3.67 -2.05 -18.72
N ARG A 101 4.25 -1.88 -19.92
CA ARG A 101 3.50 -2.00 -21.19
C ARG A 101 2.79 -3.35 -21.37
N PHE A 102 3.41 -4.46 -20.98
CA PHE A 102 2.81 -5.79 -21.12
C PHE A 102 1.48 -5.91 -20.35
N PHE A 103 1.44 -5.49 -19.08
CA PHE A 103 0.22 -5.55 -18.28
C PHE A 103 -0.84 -4.55 -18.77
N ARG A 104 -0.40 -3.40 -19.29
CA ARG A 104 -1.32 -2.45 -19.94
C ARG A 104 -1.97 -3.04 -21.19
N GLU A 105 -1.21 -3.77 -22.01
CA GLU A 105 -1.74 -4.47 -23.18
C GLU A 105 -2.68 -5.59 -22.78
N LYS A 106 -2.31 -6.42 -21.80
CA LYS A 106 -3.18 -7.50 -21.31
C LYS A 106 -4.50 -7.00 -20.72
N GLN A 107 -4.46 -5.89 -19.99
CA GLN A 107 -5.68 -5.24 -19.51
C GLN A 107 -6.58 -4.81 -20.68
N LYS A 108 -6.01 -4.28 -21.78
CA LYS A 108 -6.76 -3.90 -22.99
C LYS A 108 -7.34 -5.13 -23.71
N ASP A 109 -6.56 -6.20 -23.85
CA ASP A 109 -7.00 -7.46 -24.47
C ASP A 109 -8.25 -8.02 -23.77
N LEU A 110 -8.31 -7.89 -22.44
CA LEU A 110 -9.42 -8.34 -21.61
C LEU A 110 -10.60 -7.35 -21.57
N GLY A 111 -10.50 -6.18 -22.20
CA GLY A 111 -11.55 -5.17 -22.20
C GLY A 111 -11.87 -4.56 -20.83
N LYS A 112 -11.00 -4.76 -19.82
CA LYS A 112 -11.23 -4.24 -18.46
C LYS A 112 -11.02 -2.74 -18.41
N LYS A 113 -11.78 -2.02 -17.60
CA LYS A 113 -11.59 -0.57 -17.43
C LYS A 113 -10.39 -0.26 -16.52
N VAL A 114 -9.74 0.87 -16.76
CA VAL A 114 -8.59 1.36 -15.97
C VAL A 114 -9.06 2.47 -15.05
N GLU A 115 -9.98 2.12 -14.16
CA GLU A 115 -10.67 3.03 -13.26
C GLU A 115 -10.62 2.41 -11.86
N THR A 116 -10.38 3.26 -10.84
CA THR A 116 -10.55 2.87 -9.44
C THR A 116 -11.88 3.40 -8.92
N ASN A 117 -12.64 2.52 -8.28
CA ASN A 117 -13.95 2.84 -7.71
C ASN A 117 -13.80 3.45 -6.31
N LEU A 118 -13.05 4.56 -6.21
CA LEU A 118 -12.80 5.27 -4.94
C LEU A 118 -13.81 6.40 -4.67
N ASN A 119 -14.81 6.59 -5.53
CA ASN A 119 -15.87 7.56 -5.25
C ASN A 119 -16.88 6.99 -4.24
N PHE A 120 -17.52 7.88 -3.49
CA PHE A 120 -18.45 7.54 -2.39
C PHE A 120 -19.54 6.55 -2.83
N ASP A 121 -20.19 6.83 -3.97
CA ASP A 121 -21.29 6.00 -4.49
C ASP A 121 -20.82 4.59 -4.87
N SER A 122 -19.62 4.47 -5.44
CA SER A 122 -19.03 3.19 -5.81
C SER A 122 -18.66 2.33 -4.60
N LEU A 123 -18.28 2.92 -3.45
CA LEU A 123 -18.01 2.16 -2.22
C LEU A 123 -19.29 1.52 -1.66
N LEU A 124 -20.40 2.24 -1.71
CA LEU A 124 -21.72 1.75 -1.32
C LEU A 124 -22.19 0.62 -2.25
N ASP A 125 -22.01 0.78 -3.56
CA ASP A 125 -22.44 -0.21 -4.55
C ASP A 125 -21.57 -1.48 -4.53
N LEU A 126 -20.25 -1.35 -4.30
CA LEU A 126 -19.35 -2.49 -4.11
C LEU A 126 -19.78 -3.34 -2.90
N ARG A 127 -20.19 -2.72 -1.79
CA ARG A 127 -20.68 -3.43 -0.60
C ARG A 127 -22.01 -4.12 -0.83
N LYS A 128 -22.99 -3.47 -1.48
CA LYS A 128 -24.30 -4.08 -1.79
C LYS A 128 -24.16 -5.36 -2.61
N SER A 129 -23.12 -5.43 -3.45
CA SER A 129 -22.82 -6.61 -4.25
C SER A 129 -22.19 -7.78 -3.47
N GLY A 130 -21.85 -7.59 -2.18
CA GLY A 130 -21.14 -8.57 -1.35
C GLY A 130 -19.66 -8.76 -1.72
N LYS A 131 -19.19 -8.06 -2.77
CA LYS A 131 -17.81 -8.07 -3.25
C LYS A 131 -17.09 -6.83 -2.73
N VAL A 132 -16.83 -6.77 -1.42
CA VAL A 132 -15.93 -5.72 -0.92
C VAL A 132 -14.55 -6.02 -1.46
N ALA A 133 -14.19 -5.32 -2.54
CA ALA A 133 -12.86 -5.37 -3.10
C ALA A 133 -11.91 -4.67 -2.11
N SER A 134 -11.25 -5.46 -1.26
CA SER A 134 -10.21 -5.00 -0.34
C SER A 134 -8.89 -4.87 -1.08
N HIS A 135 -8.26 -3.71 -1.01
CA HIS A 135 -6.92 -3.51 -1.57
C HIS A 135 -5.85 -3.92 -0.56
N SER A 136 -4.75 -4.48 -1.06
CA SER A 136 -3.61 -4.85 -0.21
C SER A 136 -2.84 -3.64 0.32
N LEU A 137 -2.06 -3.82 1.40
CA LEU A 137 -1.12 -2.80 1.88
C LEU A 137 -0.14 -2.35 0.77
N GLY A 138 0.26 -3.28 -0.10
CA GLY A 138 1.11 -2.98 -1.26
C GLY A 138 0.46 -1.98 -2.23
N TRP A 139 -0.86 -2.09 -2.44
CA TRP A 139 -1.59 -1.11 -3.24
C TRP A 139 -1.61 0.26 -2.57
N PHE A 140 -1.89 0.33 -1.27
CA PHE A 140 -1.87 1.61 -0.53
C PHE A 140 -0.49 2.29 -0.60
N ARG A 141 0.59 1.52 -0.38
CA ARG A 141 1.97 1.99 -0.57
C ARG A 141 2.19 2.53 -1.98
N TRP A 142 1.75 1.79 -2.99
CA TRP A 142 1.86 2.23 -4.38
C TRP A 142 1.09 3.54 -4.64
N VAL A 143 -0.13 3.71 -4.12
CA VAL A 143 -0.87 4.96 -4.29
C VAL A 143 -0.11 6.12 -3.64
N CYS A 144 0.35 5.94 -2.40
CA CYS A 144 1.15 6.95 -1.68
C CYS A 144 2.44 7.33 -2.41
N ASP A 145 3.10 6.38 -3.08
CA ASP A 145 4.33 6.64 -3.83
C ASP A 145 4.07 7.28 -5.20
N THR A 146 2.88 7.06 -5.78
CA THR A 146 2.56 7.43 -7.16
C THR A 146 1.84 8.77 -7.27
N PHE A 147 0.95 9.07 -6.35
CA PHE A 147 0.08 10.25 -6.42
C PHE A 147 0.56 11.36 -5.47
N GLU A 148 0.36 12.61 -5.87
CA GLU A 148 0.58 13.75 -4.98
C GLU A 148 -0.67 13.95 -4.11
N PHE A 149 -0.46 13.95 -2.79
CA PHE A 149 -1.53 14.10 -1.81
C PHE A 149 -1.66 15.54 -1.35
N ARG A 150 -2.91 15.95 -1.14
CA ARG A 150 -3.22 17.21 -0.48
C ARG A 150 -3.59 16.95 0.98
N PRO A 151 -3.08 17.77 1.92
CA PRO A 151 -3.47 17.67 3.31
C PRO A 151 -4.93 18.08 3.48
N GLY A 152 -5.56 17.50 4.49
CA GLY A 152 -6.90 17.88 4.94
C GLY A 152 -8.05 17.26 4.15
N LEU A 153 -9.19 17.16 4.84
CA LEU A 153 -10.47 16.75 4.30
C LEU A 153 -11.45 17.88 4.59
N GLU A 154 -11.26 19.03 3.94
CA GLU A 154 -12.32 20.02 3.94
C GLU A 154 -13.41 19.52 2.99
N TRP A 155 -14.62 19.32 3.53
CA TRP A 155 -15.86 19.19 2.77
C TRP A 155 -16.15 20.52 2.06
N SER A 156 -15.19 21.03 1.30
CA SER A 156 -15.34 22.21 0.49
C SER A 156 -15.78 21.78 -0.91
N TRP A 157 -16.73 22.54 -1.45
CA TRP A 157 -17.08 22.57 -2.87
C TRP A 157 -15.88 22.90 -3.78
N GLU A 158 -14.70 23.17 -3.22
CA GLU A 158 -13.45 23.52 -3.90
C GLU A 158 -12.54 22.30 -4.17
N ARG A 159 -13.04 21.07 -3.99
CA ARG A 159 -12.26 19.87 -4.31
C ARG A 159 -11.72 19.93 -5.75
N VAL A 160 -10.40 19.79 -5.88
CA VAL A 160 -9.74 19.81 -7.18
C VAL A 160 -9.99 18.46 -7.86
N LYS A 161 -10.60 18.50 -9.05
CA LYS A 161 -10.88 17.28 -9.83
C LYS A 161 -9.57 16.50 -10.06
N GLY A 162 -9.57 15.24 -9.62
CA GLY A 162 -8.43 14.33 -9.75
C GLY A 162 -7.38 14.43 -8.64
N ALA A 163 -7.53 15.33 -7.66
CA ALA A 163 -6.66 15.37 -6.49
C ALA A 163 -7.01 14.25 -5.50
N VAL A 164 -5.98 13.69 -4.86
CA VAL A 164 -6.11 12.69 -3.80
C VAL A 164 -5.83 13.38 -2.46
N TYR A 165 -6.66 13.09 -1.46
CA TYR A 165 -6.56 13.68 -0.12
C TYR A 165 -6.17 12.59 0.88
N GLU A 166 -5.30 12.93 1.83
CA GLU A 166 -4.74 11.99 2.82
C GLU A 166 -5.86 11.28 3.61
N GLY A 167 -6.84 12.04 4.11
CA GLY A 167 -7.97 11.49 4.87
C GLY A 167 -8.86 10.54 4.06
N ASN A 168 -8.90 10.63 2.73
CA ASN A 168 -9.70 9.70 1.92
C ASN A 168 -9.12 8.28 1.99
N LEU A 169 -7.79 8.11 2.05
CA LEU A 169 -7.19 6.79 2.16
C LEU A 169 -7.37 6.20 3.57
N VAL A 170 -7.32 7.04 4.61
CA VAL A 170 -7.62 6.60 5.98
C VAL A 170 -9.07 6.14 6.08
N ASN A 171 -10.02 6.92 5.56
CA ASN A 171 -11.43 6.57 5.50
C ASN A 171 -11.66 5.27 4.72
N TYR A 172 -10.95 5.10 3.61
CA TYR A 172 -11.04 3.88 2.80
C TYR A 172 -10.49 2.65 3.54
N ALA A 173 -9.34 2.80 4.23
CA ALA A 173 -8.76 1.74 5.05
C ALA A 173 -9.67 1.33 6.22
N ALA A 174 -10.31 2.31 6.85
CA ALA A 174 -11.30 2.09 7.90
C ALA A 174 -12.54 1.38 7.38
N PHE A 175 -13.08 1.82 6.23
CA PHE A 175 -14.24 1.20 5.60
C PHE A 175 -13.99 -0.26 5.17
N GLN A 176 -12.81 -0.58 4.64
CA GLN A 176 -12.50 -1.98 4.26
C GLN A 176 -12.22 -2.90 5.46
N GLY A 177 -11.97 -2.34 6.65
CA GLY A 177 -11.72 -3.13 7.86
C GLY A 177 -10.26 -3.57 8.04
N SER A 178 -9.27 -2.85 7.49
CA SER A 178 -7.86 -3.25 7.62
C SER A 178 -7.10 -2.43 8.66
N VAL A 179 -6.93 -3.01 9.85
CA VAL A 179 -6.12 -2.44 10.94
C VAL A 179 -4.65 -2.30 10.54
N GLU A 180 -4.10 -3.25 9.78
CA GLU A 180 -2.71 -3.20 9.29
C GLU A 180 -2.47 -1.93 8.45
N ILE A 181 -3.38 -1.61 7.54
CA ILE A 181 -3.26 -0.45 6.66
C ILE A 181 -3.51 0.84 7.44
N LEU A 182 -4.48 0.86 8.35
CA LEU A 182 -4.70 2.02 9.23
C LEU A 182 -3.47 2.32 10.08
N ARG A 183 -2.87 1.29 10.69
CA ARG A 183 -1.63 1.41 11.45
C ARG A 183 -0.52 2.02 10.61
N TRP A 184 -0.33 1.51 9.41
CA TRP A 184 0.67 2.04 8.49
C TRP A 184 0.41 3.51 8.13
N LEU A 185 -0.83 3.89 7.83
CA LEU A 185 -1.19 5.28 7.49
C LEU A 185 -1.04 6.23 8.69
N MET A 186 -1.48 5.82 9.87
CA MET A 186 -1.50 6.67 11.05
C MET A 186 -0.14 6.78 11.73
N GLU A 187 0.58 5.66 11.89
CA GLU A 187 1.84 5.62 12.63
C GLU A 187 3.05 5.95 11.74
N GLU A 188 3.14 5.38 10.53
CA GLU A 188 4.31 5.62 9.66
C GLU A 188 4.18 6.90 8.83
N LYS A 189 3.00 7.20 8.29
CA LYS A 189 2.77 8.43 7.51
C LYS A 189 2.34 9.62 8.37
N GLY A 190 1.89 9.38 9.60
CA GLY A 190 1.41 10.44 10.50
C GLY A 190 0.05 11.01 10.11
N TRP A 191 -0.69 10.33 9.23
CA TRP A 191 -1.98 10.82 8.74
C TRP A 191 -3.08 10.60 9.77
N GLN A 192 -3.70 11.68 10.21
CA GLN A 192 -4.73 11.62 11.24
C GLN A 192 -6.09 11.22 10.66
N PRO A 193 -6.92 10.48 11.41
CA PRO A 193 -8.29 10.23 11.03
C PRO A 193 -9.05 11.56 10.92
N ALA A 194 -9.81 11.70 9.84
CA ALA A 194 -10.76 12.79 9.68
C ALA A 194 -11.99 12.58 10.58
N ALA A 195 -12.77 13.64 10.81
CA ALA A 195 -13.97 13.57 11.65
C ALA A 195 -15.00 12.53 11.17
N ASP A 196 -15.04 12.22 9.87
CA ASP A 196 -15.92 11.23 9.28
C ASP A 196 -15.35 9.80 9.27
N THR A 197 -14.08 9.59 9.68
CA THR A 197 -13.45 8.26 9.69
C THR A 197 -14.25 7.25 10.50
N GLY A 198 -14.81 7.68 11.63
CA GLY A 198 -15.67 6.83 12.46
C GLY A 198 -16.93 6.38 11.71
N TRP A 199 -17.57 7.26 10.94
CA TRP A 199 -18.71 6.89 10.10
C TRP A 199 -18.34 5.83 9.05
N TRP A 200 -17.18 5.98 8.41
CA TRP A 200 -16.64 5.00 7.45
C TRP A 200 -16.32 3.65 8.10
N ALA A 201 -15.70 3.66 9.29
CA ALA A 201 -15.41 2.47 10.07
C ALA A 201 -16.69 1.76 10.52
N GLY A 202 -17.67 2.50 11.04
CA GLY A 202 -18.96 1.99 11.45
C GLY A 202 -19.68 1.34 10.27
N MET A 203 -19.73 2.03 9.14
CA MET A 203 -20.25 1.46 7.90
C MET A 203 -19.47 0.22 7.48
N GLY A 204 -18.14 0.25 7.60
CA GLY A 204 -17.18 -0.87 7.51
C GLY A 204 -17.59 -2.09 8.31
N GLY A 205 -17.94 -1.86 9.57
CA GLY A 205 -18.42 -2.85 10.52
C GLY A 205 -17.37 -3.84 11.00
N SER A 206 -16.08 -3.59 10.78
CA SER A 206 -15.01 -4.30 11.47
C SER A 206 -14.90 -3.72 12.88
N VAL A 207 -15.14 -4.57 13.88
CA VAL A 207 -15.03 -4.19 15.28
C VAL A 207 -13.58 -3.90 15.63
N GLU A 208 -12.64 -4.66 15.05
CA GLU A 208 -11.20 -4.49 15.27
C GLU A 208 -10.71 -3.11 14.80
N VAL A 209 -11.25 -2.60 13.68
CA VAL A 209 -10.96 -1.23 13.25
C VAL A 209 -11.55 -0.20 14.19
N LEU A 210 -12.79 -0.40 14.67
CA LEU A 210 -13.42 0.51 15.61
C LEU A 210 -12.66 0.57 16.94
N GLU A 211 -12.21 -0.57 17.46
CA GLU A 211 -11.31 -0.66 18.63
C GLU A 211 -10.00 0.08 18.38
N TYR A 212 -9.34 -0.18 17.25
CA TYR A 212 -8.08 0.49 16.90
C TYR A 212 -8.21 2.02 16.82
N LEU A 213 -9.31 2.52 16.26
CA LEU A 213 -9.56 3.96 16.18
C LEU A 213 -9.77 4.58 17.57
N LEU A 214 -10.48 3.90 18.47
CA LEU A 214 -10.66 4.34 19.87
C LEU A 214 -9.33 4.33 20.63
N GLU A 215 -8.53 3.28 20.49
CA GLU A 215 -7.18 3.18 21.08
C GLU A 215 -6.25 4.30 20.59
N SER A 216 -6.42 4.70 19.33
CA SER A 216 -5.68 5.81 18.71
C SER A 216 -6.19 7.20 19.13
N GLY A 217 -7.21 7.27 20.00
CA GLY A 217 -7.77 8.52 20.52
C GLY A 217 -8.87 9.14 19.66
N SER A 218 -9.45 8.40 18.72
CA SER A 218 -10.59 8.89 17.94
C SER A 218 -11.83 8.97 18.82
N GLU A 219 -12.53 10.10 18.77
CA GLU A 219 -13.82 10.26 19.45
C GLU A 219 -14.96 9.79 18.55
N PHE A 220 -15.86 8.97 19.08
CA PHE A 220 -17.02 8.49 18.34
C PHE A 220 -18.25 9.33 18.69
N ASP A 221 -18.86 9.90 17.65
CA ASP A 221 -20.13 10.60 17.72
C ASP A 221 -21.27 9.74 17.15
N ARG A 222 -22.47 10.33 17.10
CA ARG A 222 -23.67 9.66 16.57
C ARG A 222 -23.55 9.19 15.12
N ASN A 223 -22.64 9.77 14.34
CA ASN A 223 -22.44 9.37 12.95
C ASN A 223 -21.84 7.96 12.87
N VAL A 224 -21.07 7.50 13.85
CA VAL A 224 -20.49 6.14 13.83
C VAL A 224 -21.59 5.08 13.88
N CYS A 225 -22.57 5.26 14.78
CA CYS A 225 -23.77 4.41 14.86
C CYS A 225 -24.62 4.50 13.57
N MET A 226 -24.86 5.71 13.06
CA MET A 226 -25.57 5.90 11.79
C MET A 226 -24.88 5.16 10.62
N GLY A 227 -23.56 5.27 10.51
CA GLY A 227 -22.77 4.56 9.50
C GLY A 227 -22.94 3.05 9.60
N ALA A 228 -22.85 2.50 10.83
CA ALA A 228 -23.05 1.07 11.07
C ALA A 228 -24.47 0.60 10.73
N ALA A 229 -25.49 1.39 11.03
CA ALA A 229 -26.88 1.08 10.67
C ALA A 229 -27.10 1.12 9.14
N ILE A 230 -26.66 2.18 8.46
CA ILE A 230 -26.70 2.30 6.99
C ILE A 230 -25.97 1.12 6.34
N GLY A 231 -24.83 0.72 6.91
CA GLY A 231 -24.04 -0.41 6.45
C GLY A 231 -24.65 -1.78 6.73
N GLY A 232 -25.71 -1.87 7.54
CA GLY A 232 -26.31 -3.13 8.02
C GLY A 232 -25.39 -3.93 8.96
N ARG A 233 -24.51 -3.26 9.71
CA ARG A 233 -23.45 -3.86 10.53
C ARG A 233 -23.91 -4.08 11.97
N LEU A 234 -24.73 -5.10 12.19
CA LEU A 234 -25.30 -5.38 13.51
C LEU A 234 -24.24 -5.60 14.60
N GLU A 235 -23.17 -6.34 14.32
CA GLU A 235 -22.13 -6.62 15.32
C GLU A 235 -21.35 -5.35 15.71
N ALA A 236 -21.08 -4.47 14.74
CA ALA A 236 -20.50 -3.16 15.02
C ALA A 236 -21.44 -2.27 15.85
N LEU A 237 -22.74 -2.27 15.56
CA LEU A 237 -23.73 -1.56 16.37
C LEU A 237 -23.77 -2.09 17.82
N LYS A 238 -23.76 -3.41 18.01
CA LYS A 238 -23.70 -4.01 19.37
C LYS A 238 -22.44 -3.58 20.11
N PHE A 239 -21.29 -3.61 19.44
CA PHE A 239 -20.03 -3.14 20.00
C PHE A 239 -20.12 -1.66 20.43
N LEU A 240 -20.54 -0.77 19.51
CA LEU A 240 -20.66 0.67 19.76
C LEU A 240 -21.61 0.99 20.92
N ARG A 241 -22.69 0.24 21.05
CA ARG A 241 -23.66 0.37 22.15
C ARG A 241 -23.21 -0.27 23.46
N GLY A 242 -22.19 -1.13 23.43
CA GLY A 242 -21.57 -1.75 24.59
C GLY A 242 -20.43 -0.93 25.21
N LEU A 243 -20.01 0.18 24.59
CA LEU A 243 -19.01 1.09 25.15
C LEU A 243 -19.52 1.78 26.44
N ASP A 244 -18.59 2.29 27.24
CA ASP A 244 -18.88 3.09 28.44
C ASP A 244 -18.19 4.46 28.36
N PRO A 245 -18.92 5.56 28.09
CA PRO A 245 -20.35 5.61 27.82
C PRO A 245 -20.71 5.01 26.45
N PRO A 246 -21.96 4.53 26.25
CA PRO A 246 -22.40 4.02 24.95
C PRO A 246 -22.29 5.09 23.87
N CYS A 247 -21.82 4.70 22.67
CA CYS A 247 -21.72 5.61 21.54
C CYS A 247 -23.09 6.28 21.26
N PRO A 248 -23.16 7.62 21.13
CA PRO A 248 -24.41 8.32 20.87
C PRO A 248 -25.11 7.82 19.61
N TRP A 249 -26.42 8.04 19.52
CA TRP A 249 -27.22 7.79 18.33
C TRP A 249 -28.39 8.80 18.28
N ASP A 250 -28.98 8.97 17.10
CA ASP A 250 -30.15 9.83 16.90
C ASP A 250 -31.15 9.15 15.94
N GLU A 251 -32.22 9.88 15.61
CA GLU A 251 -33.28 9.41 14.70
C GLU A 251 -32.77 8.99 13.31
N TRP A 252 -31.60 9.46 12.87
CA TRP A 252 -31.00 9.09 11.58
C TRP A 252 -30.31 7.72 11.62
N THR A 253 -30.24 7.10 12.80
CA THR A 253 -29.65 5.76 12.98
C THR A 253 -30.62 4.64 12.56
N CYS A 254 -31.93 4.92 12.42
CA CYS A 254 -32.98 3.92 12.18
C CYS A 254 -33.77 4.17 10.90
#